data_AF-B7R5B0-F1
#
_entry.id   AF-B7R5B0-F1
#
_cell.length_a   1.000
_cell.length_b   1.000
_cell.length_c   1.000
_cell.angle_alpha   90.00
_cell.angle_beta   90.00
_cell.angle_gamma   90.00
#
_symmetry.space_group_name_H-M   'P 1'
#
loop_
_entity.id
_entity.type
_entity.pdbx_description
1 polymer ?
#
loop_
_entity_poly.entity_id
_entity_poly.type
_entity_poly.pdbx_seq_one_letter_code
_entity_poly.pdbx_strand_id
1 'polypeptide(L)'
;MDFALFMERYGYKILLGVFAIILIGFFAVLGFWIYAMFKVFGSIAAIAIVGYFIYAFVVKRRVLDAQAEAHGKYFYDPNYGKKR
;
A
#
# COMPACT_ATOMS: atom_id res chain seq x y z
N MET A 1 37.32 10.58 2.40
CA MET A 1 36.18 11.45 2.06
C MET A 1 35.08 11.12 3.07
N ASP A 2 34.58 12.11 3.80
CA ASP A 2 33.52 11.88 4.80
C ASP A 2 32.26 11.34 4.11
N PHE A 3 31.59 10.37 4.73
CA PHE A 3 30.34 9.80 4.25
C PHE A 3 29.27 10.89 4.06
N ALA A 4 29.27 11.91 4.92
CA ALA A 4 28.39 13.06 4.80
C ALA A 4 28.58 13.80 3.45
N LEU A 5 29.85 14.06 3.08
CA LEU A 5 30.20 14.74 1.82
C LEU A 5 29.91 13.88 0.58
N PHE A 6 29.98 12.55 0.72
CA PHE A 6 29.54 11.60 -0.32
C PHE A 6 28.03 11.63 -0.52
N MET A 7 27.27 11.61 0.58
CA MET A 7 25.80 11.64 0.54
C MET A 7 25.28 12.92 -0.11
N GLU A 8 25.88 14.06 0.23
CA GLU A 8 25.54 15.36 -0.31
C GLU A 8 25.76 15.44 -1.84
N ARG A 9 26.88 14.91 -2.34
CA ARG A 9 27.21 15.00 -3.77
C ARG A 9 26.54 13.93 -4.63
N TYR A 10 26.42 12.71 -4.12
CA TYR A 10 26.02 11.53 -4.93
C TYR A 10 24.94 10.69 -4.26
N GLY A 11 24.99 10.51 -2.94
CA GLY A 11 24.12 9.54 -2.25
C GLY A 11 22.63 9.81 -2.43
N TYR A 12 22.17 11.06 -2.32
CA TYR A 12 20.73 11.37 -2.51
C TYR A 12 20.23 11.09 -3.93
N LYS A 13 21.06 11.33 -4.95
CA LYS A 13 20.69 11.05 -6.35
C LYS A 13 20.60 9.55 -6.61
N ILE A 14 21.53 8.78 -6.04
CA ILE A 14 21.51 7.32 -6.12
C ILE A 14 20.27 6.78 -5.39
N LEU A 15 19.99 7.29 -4.19
CA LEU A 15 18.84 6.85 -3.41
C LEU A 15 17.51 7.14 -4.13
N LEU A 16 17.40 8.32 -4.74
CA LEU A 16 16.25 8.68 -5.58
C LEU A 16 16.13 7.75 -6.80
N GLY A 17 17.24 7.46 -7.47
CA GLY A 17 17.27 6.55 -8.61
C GLY A 17 16.83 5.14 -8.24
N VAL A 18 17.34 4.60 -7.13
CA VAL A 18 16.94 3.29 -6.60
C VAL A 18 15.45 3.29 -6.23
N PHE A 19 14.98 4.33 -5.54
CA PHE A 19 13.56 4.47 -5.20
C PHE A 19 12.67 4.52 -6.45
N ALA A 20 13.07 5.28 -7.47
CA ALA A 20 12.37 5.35 -8.74
C ALA A 20 12.32 3.99 -9.46
N ILE A 21 13.43 3.24 -9.48
CA ILE A 21 13.47 1.89 -10.07
C ILE A 21 12.51 0.95 -9.34
N ILE A 22 12.46 1.00 -8.01
CA ILE A 22 11.55 0.18 -7.21
C ILE A 22 10.09 0.54 -7.54
N LEU A 23 9.76 1.84 -7.59
CA LEU A 23 8.41 2.28 -7.96
C LEU A 23 8.03 1.84 -9.37
N ILE A 24 8.93 2.03 -10.34
CA ILE A 24 8.69 1.62 -11.73
C ILE A 24 8.48 0.11 -11.80
N GLY A 25 9.34 -0.68 -11.13
CA GLY A 25 9.20 -2.13 -11.07
C GLY A 25 7.87 -2.57 -10.48
N PHE A 26 7.45 -1.94 -9.37
CA PHE A 26 6.15 -2.20 -8.75
C PHE A 26 4.98 -1.94 -9.70
N PHE A 27 4.96 -0.78 -10.36
CA PHE A 27 3.90 -0.45 -11.32
C PHE A 27 3.96 -1.31 -12.59
N ALA A 28 5.16 -1.69 -13.04
CA ALA A 28 5.33 -2.57 -14.20
C ALA A 28 4.76 -3.96 -13.93
N VAL A 29 5.03 -4.54 -12.74
CA VAL A 29 4.45 -5.84 -12.33
C VAL A 29 2.93 -5.75 -12.23
N LEU A 30 2.39 -4.71 -11.58
CA LEU A 30 0.94 -4.50 -11.50
C LEU A 30 0.31 -4.35 -12.89
N GLY A 31 0.90 -3.52 -13.76
CA GLY A 31 0.43 -3.30 -15.11
C GLY A 31 0.46 -4.57 -15.95
N PHE A 32 1.54 -5.37 -15.83
CA PHE A 32 1.65 -6.65 -16.50
C PHE A 32 0.57 -7.64 -16.05
N TRP A 33 0.28 -7.69 -14.74
CA TRP A 33 -0.76 -8.55 -14.20
C TRP A 33 -2.15 -8.17 -14.73
N ILE A 34 -2.47 -6.87 -14.73
CA ILE A 34 -3.71 -6.36 -15.31
C ILE A 34 -3.79 -6.70 -16.80
N TYR A 35 -2.73 -6.43 -17.56
CA TYR A 35 -2.65 -6.77 -18.99
C TYR A 35 -2.89 -8.27 -19.23
N ALA A 36 -2.23 -9.13 -18.46
CA ALA A 36 -2.39 -10.58 -18.57
C ALA A 36 -3.83 -11.02 -18.28
N MET A 37 -4.48 -10.45 -17.25
CA MET A 37 -5.89 -10.71 -16.98
C MET A 37 -6.79 -10.31 -18.15
N PHE A 38 -6.61 -9.12 -18.71
CA PHE A 38 -7.39 -8.68 -19.87
C PHE A 38 -7.11 -9.52 -21.11
N LYS A 39 -5.87 -9.98 -21.31
CA LYS A 39 -5.50 -10.84 -22.43
C LYS A 39 -6.17 -12.22 -22.35
N VAL A 40 -6.30 -12.79 -21.15
CA VAL A 40 -6.88 -14.13 -20.94
C VAL A 40 -8.40 -14.08 -20.83
N PHE A 41 -8.95 -13.11 -20.10
CA PHE A 41 -10.38 -13.07 -19.75
C PHE A 41 -11.18 -11.97 -20.48
N GLY A 42 -10.52 -11.12 -21.28
CA GLY A 42 -11.19 -10.07 -22.05
C GLY A 42 -11.94 -9.08 -21.17
N SER A 43 -13.16 -8.72 -21.58
CA SER A 43 -14.02 -7.76 -20.87
C SER A 43 -14.48 -8.25 -19.49
N ILE A 44 -14.50 -9.57 -19.25
CA ILE A 44 -14.84 -10.13 -17.94
C ILE A 44 -13.83 -9.70 -16.87
N ALA A 45 -12.56 -9.49 -17.25
CA ALA A 45 -11.53 -8.98 -16.34
C ALA A 45 -11.92 -7.61 -15.75
N ALA A 46 -12.54 -6.72 -16.55
CA ALA A 46 -12.99 -5.41 -16.05
C ALA A 46 -14.06 -5.56 -14.95
N ILE A 47 -15.02 -6.46 -15.16
CA ILE A 47 -16.08 -6.73 -14.17
C ILE A 47 -15.47 -7.29 -12.89
N ALA A 48 -14.52 -8.23 -13.01
CA ALA A 48 -13.84 -8.82 -11.86
C ALA A 48 -13.02 -7.78 -11.08
N ILE A 49 -12.29 -6.90 -11.77
CA ILE A 49 -11.51 -5.83 -11.16
C ILE A 49 -12.44 -4.84 -10.42
N VAL A 50 -13.52 -4.39 -11.06
CA VAL A 50 -14.49 -3.48 -10.44
C VAL A 50 -15.14 -4.14 -9.22
N GLY A 51 -15.58 -5.40 -9.34
CA GLY A 51 -16.14 -6.16 -8.23
C GLY A 51 -15.18 -6.30 -7.06
N TYR A 52 -13.90 -6.59 -7.35
CA TYR A 52 -12.85 -6.66 -6.34
C TYR A 52 -12.65 -5.32 -5.62
N PHE A 53 -12.62 -4.20 -6.36
CA PHE A 53 -12.53 -2.87 -5.76
C PHE A 53 -13.72 -2.57 -4.86
N ILE A 54 -14.95 -2.84 -5.32
CA ILE A 54 -16.16 -2.63 -4.50
C ILE A 54 -16.07 -3.46 -3.22
N TYR A 55 -15.72 -4.73 -3.31
CA TYR A 55 -15.54 -5.60 -2.15
C TYR A 55 -14.48 -5.05 -1.19
N ALA A 56 -13.31 -4.64 -1.70
CA ALA A 56 -12.25 -4.06 -0.88
C ALA A 56 -12.74 -2.80 -0.17
N PHE A 57 -13.40 -1.87 -0.86
CA PHE A 57 -13.89 -0.63 -0.26
C PHE A 57 -15.03 -0.85 0.74
N VAL A 58 -15.91 -1.82 0.52
CA VAL A 58 -17.06 -2.06 1.41
C VAL A 58 -16.66 -2.88 2.62
N VAL A 59 -15.89 -3.95 2.41
CA VAL A 59 -15.58 -4.93 3.46
C VAL A 59 -14.30 -4.59 4.21
N LYS A 60 -13.19 -4.29 3.50
CA LYS A 60 -11.95 -3.95 4.20
C LYS A 60 -12.04 -2.64 4.97
N ARG A 61 -12.82 -1.68 4.47
CA ARG A 61 -13.03 -0.42 5.21
C ARG A 61 -13.59 -0.65 6.60
N ARG A 62 -14.61 -1.50 6.74
CA ARG A 62 -15.19 -1.83 8.05
C ARG A 62 -14.18 -2.51 8.98
N VAL A 63 -13.31 -3.36 8.43
CA VAL A 63 -12.24 -4.01 9.22
C VAL A 63 -11.21 -2.97 9.68
N LEU A 64 -10.83 -2.05 8.81
CA LEU A 64 -9.88 -0.99 9.15
C LEU A 64 -10.45 -0.01 10.18
N ASP A 65 -11.73 0.36 10.04
CA ASP A 65 -12.44 1.21 11.00
C ASP A 65 -12.52 0.52 12.37
N ALA A 66 -12.89 -0.76 12.41
CA ALA A 66 -12.94 -1.53 13.65
C ALA A 66 -11.55 -1.72 14.29
N GLN A 67 -10.50 -1.92 13.49
CA GLN A 67 -9.12 -1.95 14.01
C GLN A 67 -8.71 -0.58 14.56
N ALA A 68 -9.02 0.51 13.84
CA ALA A 68 -8.71 1.85 14.30
C ALA A 68 -9.43 2.18 15.62
N GLU A 69 -10.69 1.80 15.76
CA GLU A 69 -11.46 1.99 16.99
C GLU A 69 -10.91 1.14 18.15
N ALA A 70 -10.58 -0.13 17.89
CA ALA A 70 -9.96 -1.00 18.89
C ALA A 70 -8.63 -0.42 19.37
N HIS A 71 -7.72 -0.09 18.44
CA HIS A 71 -6.44 0.53 18.77
C HIS A 71 -6.65 1.87 19.50
N GLY A 72 -7.61 2.68 19.05
CA GLY A 72 -7.98 3.93 19.70
C GLY A 72 -8.34 3.72 21.17
N LYS A 73 -9.14 2.70 21.45
CA LYS A 73 -9.57 2.34 22.80
C LYS A 73 -8.42 1.76 23.65
N TYR A 74 -7.56 0.91 23.08
CA TYR A 74 -6.39 0.39 23.79
C TYR A 74 -5.38 1.48 24.18
N PHE A 75 -5.14 2.46 23.30
CA PHE A 75 -4.07 3.45 23.48
C PHE A 75 -4.52 4.77 24.11
N TYR A 76 -5.78 5.17 23.92
CA TYR A 76 -6.26 6.50 24.30
C TYR A 76 -7.45 6.52 25.27
N ASP A 77 -8.06 5.38 25.61
CA ASP A 77 -9.09 5.33 26.66
C ASP A 77 -8.45 5.04 28.04
N PRO A 78 -8.37 6.02 28.95
CA PRO A 78 -7.72 5.87 30.25
C PRO A 78 -8.45 4.92 31.21
N ASN A 79 -9.66 4.49 30.86
CA ASN A 79 -10.47 3.54 31.61
C ASN A 79 -10.45 2.13 31.00
N TYR A 80 -9.76 1.95 29.87
CA TYR A 80 -9.66 0.67 29.22
C TYR A 80 -8.96 -0.37 30.09
N GLY A 81 -9.60 -1.52 30.33
CA GLY A 81 -9.07 -2.60 31.16
C GLY A 81 -9.19 -2.42 32.67
N LYS A 82 -9.66 -1.25 33.16
CA LYS A 82 -9.96 -1.06 34.59
C LYS A 82 -11.33 -1.65 34.88
N LYS A 83 -11.34 -2.83 35.52
CA LYS A 83 -12.56 -3.37 36.14
C LYS A 83 -13.04 -2.35 37.19
N ARG A 84 -14.30 -1.93 37.10
CA ARG A 84 -14.99 -1.29 38.23
C ARG A 84 -14.88 -2.17 39.47
#